data_AF-A0AA43I1N4-F1
#
_entry.id   AF-A0AA43I1N4-F1
#
_cell.length_a   1.000
_cell.length_b   1.000
_cell.length_c   1.000
_cell.angle_alpha   90.00
_cell.angle_beta   90.00
_cell.angle_gamma   90.00
#
_symmetry.space_group_name_H-M   'P 1'
#
loop_
_entity.id
_entity.type
_entity.pdbx_description
1 polymer ?
#
loop_
_entity_poly.entity_id
_entity_poly.type
_entity_poly.pdbx_seq_one_letter_code
_entity_poly.pdbx_strand_id
1 'polypeptide(L)' 'EARYYDPALGGFLTMDPLAEKYYSTSPYAYCLNNPMRYVDPTGMFVDDYKLLQKRQMAER' A
#
# COMPACT_ATOMS: atom_id res chain seq x y z
N GLU A 1 -7.58 10.97 1.12
CA GLU A 1 -8.68 9.99 0.93
C GLU A 1 -8.07 8.68 0.48
N ALA A 2 -8.53 7.53 0.98
CA ALA A 2 -7.94 6.22 0.67
C ALA A 2 -8.75 5.46 -0.39
N ARG A 3 -8.08 4.67 -1.23
CA ARG A 3 -8.73 3.89 -2.30
C ARG A 3 -9.53 2.71 -1.75
N TYR A 4 -10.63 2.36 -2.43
CA TYR A 4 -11.43 1.18 -2.11
C TYR A 4 -10.70 -0.11 -2.56
N TYR A 5 -10.37 -0.95 -1.58
CA TYR A 5 -9.78 -2.27 -1.76
C TYR A 5 -10.88 -3.33 -1.93
N ASP A 6 -10.71 -4.21 -2.91
CA ASP A 6 -11.54 -5.40 -3.10
C ASP A 6 -10.79 -6.66 -2.64
N PRO A 7 -11.20 -7.28 -1.53
CA PRO A 7 -10.60 -8.50 -1.03
C PRO A 7 -10.71 -9.71 -1.96
N ALA A 8 -11.75 -9.77 -2.82
CA ALA A 8 -11.92 -10.86 -3.76
C ALA A 8 -10.92 -10.77 -4.93
N LEU A 9 -10.58 -9.54 -5.34
CA LEU A 9 -9.57 -9.28 -6.36
C LEU A 9 -8.14 -9.30 -5.80
N GLY A 10 -7.97 -8.95 -4.52
CA GLY A 10 -6.66 -8.77 -3.90
C GLY A 10 -5.98 -7.44 -4.27
N GLY A 11 -6.75 -6.43 -4.67
CA GLY A 11 -6.25 -5.16 -5.19
C GLY A 11 -7.24 -4.00 -5.05
N PHE A 12 -6.88 -2.83 -5.57
CA PHE A 12 -7.74 -1.66 -5.58
C PHE A 12 -8.69 -1.66 -6.79
N LEU A 13 -9.91 -1.14 -6.58
CA LEU A 13 -10.89 -0.96 -7.66
C LEU A 13 -10.58 0.24 -8.57
N THR A 14 -9.73 1.16 -8.10
CA THR A 14 -9.36 2.38 -8.82
C THR A 14 -7.84 2.49 -9.01
N MET A 15 -7.47 3.16 -10.10
CA MET A 15 -6.08 3.40 -10.47
C MET A 15 -5.37 4.23 -9.41
N ASP A 16 -4.12 3.89 -9.09
CA ASP A 16 -3.28 4.67 -8.18
C ASP A 16 -2.99 6.06 -8.79
N PRO A 17 -3.30 7.17 -8.09
CA PRO A 17 -2.91 8.51 -8.54
C PRO A 17 -1.40 8.68 -8.72
N LEU A 18 -0.58 7.84 -8.09
CA LEU A 18 0.88 7.83 -8.18
C LEU A 18 1.41 6.71 -9.07
N ALA A 19 0.57 6.08 -9.90
CA ALA A 19 0.97 5.02 -10.81
C ALA A 19 2.20 5.38 -11.67
N GLU A 20 2.31 6.65 -12.09
CA GLU A 20 3.44 7.16 -12.88
C GLU A 20 4.78 7.12 -12.15
N LYS A 21 4.80 7.01 -10.81
CA LYS A 21 6.04 6.83 -10.05
C LYS A 21 6.52 5.38 -10.06
N TYR A 22 5.66 4.43 -10.39
CA TYR A 22 5.90 3.00 -10.23
C TYR A 22 5.51 2.20 -11.49
N TYR A 23 6.13 2.51 -12.63
CA TYR A 23 5.84 1.85 -13.91
C TYR A 23 5.98 0.32 -13.90
N SER A 24 6.81 -0.23 -13.00
CA SER A 24 7.01 -1.68 -12.87
C SER A 24 5.90 -2.39 -12.09
N THR A 25 4.96 -1.65 -11.48
CA THR A 25 3.90 -2.19 -10.64
C THR A 25 2.54 -1.91 -11.26
N SER A 26 1.61 -2.85 -11.15
CA SER A 26 0.23 -2.62 -11.60
C SER A 26 -0.37 -1.42 -10.86
N PRO A 27 -1.06 -0.50 -11.54
CA PRO A 27 -1.66 0.66 -10.90
C PRO A 27 -2.83 0.30 -9.96
N TYR A 28 -3.24 -0.97 -9.94
CA TYR A 28 -4.26 -1.52 -9.05
C TYR A 28 -3.66 -2.38 -7.92
N ALA A 29 -2.34 -2.53 -7.86
CA ALA A 29 -1.69 -3.40 -6.88
C ALA A 29 -1.89 -2.89 -5.45
N TYR A 30 -2.29 -3.79 -4.55
CA TYR A 30 -2.24 -3.55 -3.11
C TYR A 30 -0.87 -3.95 -2.57
N CYS A 31 -0.24 -3.10 -1.76
CA CYS A 31 1.02 -3.42 -1.07
C CYS A 31 2.16 -3.91 -1.99
N LEU A 32 2.27 -3.37 -3.21
CA LEU A 32 3.21 -3.84 -4.24
C LEU A 32 3.13 -5.37 -4.51
N ASN A 33 1.93 -5.95 -4.39
CA ASN A 33 1.66 -7.40 -4.43
C ASN A 33 2.38 -8.22 -3.34
N ASN A 34 2.82 -7.59 -2.25
CA ASN A 34 3.41 -8.28 -1.10
C ASN A 34 2.81 -7.79 0.23
N PRO A 35 1.52 -8.09 0.49
CA PRO A 35 0.81 -7.66 1.71
C PRO A 35 1.33 -8.31 2.99
N MET A 36 2.18 -9.34 2.91
CA MET A 36 2.83 -9.94 4.08
C MET A 36 3.94 -9.06 4.65
N ARG A 37 4.53 -8.19 3.80
CA ARG A 37 5.63 -7.29 4.18
C ARG A 37 5.20 -5.82 4.18
N TYR A 38 4.20 -5.47 3.40
CA TYR A 38 3.87 -4.08 3.16
C TYR A 38 2.44 -3.80 3.59
N VAL A 39 2.20 -2.57 4.04
CA VAL A 39 0.88 -2.04 4.35
C VAL A 39 0.73 -0.71 3.60
N ASP A 40 -0.44 -0.45 3.02
CA ASP A 40 -0.77 0.85 2.42
C ASP A 40 -1.94 1.48 3.18
N PRO A 41 -1.68 2.22 4.28
CA PRO A 41 -2.73 2.81 5.10
C PRO A 41 -3.51 3.92 4.39
N THR A 42 -2.93 4.49 3.32
CA THR A 42 -3.47 5.67 2.62
C THR A 42 -4.05 5.32 1.25
N GLY A 43 -3.82 4.09 0.77
CA GLY A 43 -4.11 3.71 -0.61
C GLY A 43 -3.22 4.40 -1.64
N MET A 44 -2.10 4.99 -1.25
CA MET A 44 -1.20 5.77 -2.14
C MET A 44 0.28 5.56 -1.84
N PHE A 45 0.62 5.24 -0.58
CA PHE A 45 1.98 5.08 -0.13
C PHE A 45 2.13 3.81 0.68
N VAL A 46 3.04 2.97 0.21
CA VAL A 46 3.34 1.69 0.82
C VAL A 46 4.40 1.88 1.91
N ASP A 47 4.05 1.53 3.14
CA ASP A 47 4.96 1.48 4.29
C ASP A 47 5.43 0.03 4.56
N ASP A 48 6.70 -0.11 4.96
CA ASP A 48 7.21 -1.38 5.49
C ASP A 48 6.74 -1.55 6.93
N TYR A 49 6.05 -2.67 7.21
CA TYR A 49 5.48 -2.95 8.52
C TYR A 49 6.53 -2.93 9.66
N LYS A 50 7.77 -3.32 9.36
CA LYS A 50 8.87 -3.32 10.36
C LYS A 50 9.28 -1.90 10.73
N LEU A 51 9.20 -0.97 9.78
CA LEU A 51 9.50 0.44 10.03
C LEU A 51 8.36 1.12 10.77
N LEU A 52 7.11 0.80 10.42
CA LEU A 52 5.93 1.31 11.13
C LEU A 52 5.96 0.94 12.61
N GLN A 53 6.20 -0.35 12.93
CA GLN A 53 6.29 -0.83 14.31
C GLN A 53 7.43 -0.14 15.09
N LYS A 54 8.60 0.05 14.46
CA LYS A 54 9.72 0.74 15.11
C LYS A 54 9.41 2.21 15.43
N ARG A 55 8.75 2.92 14.52
CA ARG A 55 8.31 4.32 14.75
C ARG A 55 7.31 4.39 15.91
N GLN A 56 6.31 3.52 15.91
CA GLN A 56 5.31 3.44 16.98
C GLN A 56 5.91 3.09 18.35
N MET A 57 6.99 2.31 18.40
CA MET A 57 7.71 2.04 19.66
C MET A 57 8.61 3.19 20.09
N ALA A 58 9.18 3.96 19.16
CA ALA A 58 10.04 5.10 19.46
C ALA A 58 9.26 6.34 19.95
N GLU A 59 7.97 6.40 19.65
CA GLU A 59 7.05 7.48 20.06
C GLU A 59 6.31 7.17 21.38
N ARG A 60 6.70 6.10 22.09
CA ARG A 60 6.23 5.74 23.43
C ARG A 60 7.32 5.98 24.47
#